data_AF-G2FMN0-F1
#
_entry.id   AF-G2FMN0-F1
#
_cell.length_a   1.000
_cell.length_b   1.000
_cell.length_c   1.000
_cell.angle_alpha   90.00
_cell.angle_beta   90.00
_cell.angle_gamma   90.00
#
_symmetry.space_group_name_H-M   'P 1'
#
loop_
_entity.id
_entity.type
_entity.pdbx_description
1 polymer ?
#
loop_
_entity_poly.entity_id
_entity_poly.type
_entity_poly.pdbx_seq_one_letter_code
_entity_poly.pdbx_strand_id
1 'polypeptide(L)' 'MDFIRHTFARNLLKTGEGLEMVAEILGHRSLNTTRIYTQPSEQDKANVVERLSLSH' A
#
# COMPACT_ATOMS: atom_id res chain seq x y z
N MET A 1 -14.68 -13.77 -1.64
CA MET A 1 -13.31 -14.19 -1.28
C MET A 1 -12.33 -13.01 -1.26
N ASP A 2 -12.60 -11.94 -2.01
CA ASP A 2 -11.70 -10.79 -2.16
C ASP A 2 -11.59 -9.88 -0.93
N PHE A 3 -12.63 -9.80 -0.08
CA PHE A 3 -12.62 -8.97 1.13
C PHE A 3 -11.56 -9.43 2.15
N ILE A 4 -11.35 -10.74 2.30
CA ILE A 4 -10.35 -11.30 3.22
C ILE A 4 -8.94 -11.01 2.71
N ARG A 5 -8.68 -11.24 1.41
CA ARG A 5 -7.39 -10.87 0.78
C ARG A 5 -7.12 -9.38 0.90
N HIS A 6 -8.14 -8.54 0.71
CA HIS A 6 -8.02 -7.08 0.80
C HIS A 6 -7.72 -6.62 2.23
N THR A 7 -8.41 -7.18 3.22
CA THR A 7 -8.18 -6.86 4.64
C THR A 7 -6.82 -7.36 5.11
N PHE A 8 -6.43 -8.57 4.70
CA PHE A 8 -5.14 -9.17 5.02
C PHE A 8 -3.97 -8.39 4.41
N ALA A 9 -4.04 -8.03 3.12
CA ALA A 9 -3.03 -7.21 2.45
C ALA A 9 -2.89 -5.83 3.11
N ARG A 10 -4.01 -5.19 3.47
CA ARG A 10 -4.01 -3.89 4.15
C ARG A 10 -3.41 -3.96 5.55
N ASN A 11 -3.64 -5.05 6.28
CA ASN A 11 -3.05 -5.25 7.61
C ASN A 11 -1.54 -5.50 7.53
N LEU A 12 -1.06 -6.27 6.53
CA LEU A 12 0.36 -6.45 6.29
C LEU A 12 1.06 -5.13 5.90
N LEU A 13 0.45 -4.31 5.05
CA LEU A 13 1.02 -2.99 4.73
C LEU A 13 1.09 -2.05 5.95
N LYS A 14 0.18 -2.21 6.93
CA LYS A 14 0.19 -1.43 8.18
C LYS A 14 1.30 -1.85 9.15
N THR A 15 1.87 -3.05 9.04
CA THR A 15 2.99 -3.47 9.88
C THR A 15 4.32 -2.85 9.44
N GLY A 16 4.32 -2.05 8.36
CA GLY A 16 5.53 -1.44 7.79
C GLY A 16 6.23 -2.32 6.77
N GLU A 17 5.66 -3.49 6.46
CA GLU A 17 6.18 -4.41 5.44
C GLU A 17 5.97 -3.83 4.04
N GLY A 18 6.99 -3.96 3.19
CA GLY A 18 6.98 -3.45 1.83
C GLY A 18 5.99 -4.19 0.91
N LEU A 19 5.59 -3.53 -0.18
CA LEU A 19 4.66 -4.08 -1.17
C LEU A 19 5.10 -5.43 -1.77
N GLU A 20 6.42 -5.65 -1.84
CA GLU A 20 7.03 -6.89 -2.34
C GLU A 20 6.76 -8.08 -1.43
N MET A 21 6.97 -7.92 -0.12
CA MET A 21 6.69 -8.95 0.90
C MET A 21 5.21 -9.33 0.87
N VAL A 22 4.32 -8.34 0.76
CA VAL A 22 2.86 -8.57 0.67
C VAL A 22 2.49 -9.33 -0.61
N ALA A 23 3.15 -9.02 -1.74
CA ALA A 23 2.92 -9.74 -2.99
C ALA A 23 3.37 -11.20 -2.93
N GLU A 24 4.50 -11.48 -2.29
CA GLU A 24 5.03 -12.84 -2.08
C GLU A 24 4.09 -13.68 -1.22
N ILE A 25 3.65 -13.14 -0.08
CA ILE A 25 2.72 -13.83 0.84
C ILE A 25 1.38 -14.13 0.15
N LEU A 26 0.91 -13.24 -0.72
CA LEU A 26 -0.33 -13.43 -1.48
C LEU A 26 -0.15 -14.32 -2.73
N GLY A 27 1.07 -14.69 -3.08
CA GLY A 27 1.39 -15.48 -4.28
C GLY A 27 1.16 -14.71 -5.59
N HIS A 28 1.26 -13.37 -5.57
CA HIS A 28 1.07 -12.54 -6.74
C HIS A 28 2.34 -12.51 -7.61
N ARG A 29 2.23 -12.96 -8.86
CA ARG A 29 3.33 -12.88 -9.85
C ARG A 29 3.65 -11.47 -10.33
N SER A 30 2.84 -10.48 -9.96
CA SER A 30 3.02 -9.09 -10.36
C SER A 30 2.72 -8.15 -9.22
N LEU A 31 3.60 -7.17 -8.99
CA LEU A 31 3.34 -6.09 -8.03
C LEU A 31 2.17 -5.21 -8.45
N ASN A 32 1.80 -5.20 -9.74
CA ASN A 32 0.68 -4.40 -10.23
C ASN A 32 -0.66 -4.88 -9.64
N THR A 33 -0.82 -6.18 -9.40
CA THR A 33 -2.02 -6.73 -8.74
C THR A 33 -2.04 -6.44 -7.24
N THR A 34 -0.88 -6.22 -6.61
CA THR A 34 -0.80 -5.85 -5.19
C THR A 34 -0.91 -4.33 -4.99
N ARG A 35 -0.59 -3.53 -6.02
CA ARG A 35 -0.67 -2.05 -6.01
C ARG A 35 -2.07 -1.52 -5.72
N ILE A 36 -3.12 -2.29 -6.04
CA ILE A 36 -4.51 -1.95 -5.70
C ILE A 36 -4.73 -1.77 -4.19
N TYR A 37 -3.87 -2.36 -3.34
CA TYR A 37 -3.95 -2.25 -1.89
C TYR A 37 -3.11 -1.09 -1.31
N THR A 38 -2.22 -0.50 -2.11
CA THR A 38 -1.35 0.61 -1.70
C THR A 38 -1.76 1.94 -2.29
N GLN A 39 -2.86 2.03 -3.06
CA GLN A 39 -3.24 3.27 -3.72
C GLN A 39 -3.46 4.37 -2.65
N PRO A 40 -2.57 5.38 -2.55
CA PRO A 40 -2.77 6.45 -1.60
C PRO A 40 -3.96 7.27 -2.05
N SER A 41 -4.78 7.74 -1.11
CA SER A 41 -5.85 8.68 -1.44
C SER A 41 -5.26 9.99 -1.97
N GLU A 42 -6.06 10.79 -2.68
CA GLU A 42 -5.60 12.12 -3.11
C GLU A 42 -5.21 13.00 -1.91
N GLN A 43 -5.84 12.80 -0.74
CA GLN A 43 -5.46 13.45 0.52
C GLN A 43 -4.09 13.00 1.01
N ASP A 44 -3.79 11.70 0.97
CA ASP A 44 -2.47 11.18 1.36
C ASP A 44 -1.36 11.77 0.49
N LYS A 45 -1.61 11.88 -0.83
CA LYS A 45 -0.67 12.51 -1.77
C LYS A 45 -0.47 13.99 -1.45
N ALA A 46 -1.56 14.72 -1.21
CA ALA A 46 -1.51 16.14 -0.84
C ALA A 46 -0.72 16.36 0.45
N ASN A 47 -0.95 15.54 1.49
CA ASN A 47 -0.23 15.61 2.76
C ASN A 47 1.28 15.38 2.60
N VAL A 48 1.69 14.45 1.74
CA VAL A 48 3.13 14.22 1.47
C VAL A 48 3.77 15.43 0.78
N VAL A 49 3.08 16.01 -0.21
CA VAL A 49 3.56 17.22 -0.91
C VAL A 49 3.66 18.41 0.05
N GLU A 50 2.65 18.60 0.91
CA GLU A 50 2.65 19.65 1.92
C GLU A 50 3.81 19.49 2.92
N ARG A 51 4.03 18.27 3.43
CA ARG A 51 5.15 17.98 4.34
C ARG A 51 6.52 18.24 3.72
N LEU A 52 6.70 17.94 2.43
CA LEU A 52 7.93 18.26 1.70
C LEU A 52 8.13 19.77 1.54
N SER A 53 7.03 20.51 1.31
CA SER A 53 7.04 21.97 1.20
C SER A 53 7.34 22.68 2.52
N LEU A 54 7.08 22.05 3.67
CA LEU A 54 7.31 22.60 5.01
C LEU A 54 8.68 22.25 5.62
N SER A 55 9.48 21.41 4.94
CA SER A 55 10.83 20.99 5.37
C SER A 55 11.99 21.78 4.73
N HIS A 56 11.67 22.90 4.06
CA HIS A 56 12.63 23.92 3.61
C HIS A 56 12.43 25.21 4.40
#